data_AF-A0A2V9Y632-F1
#
_entry.id   AF-A0A2V9Y632-F1
#
_cell.length_a   1.000
_cell.length_b   1.000
_cell.length_c   1.000
_cell.angle_alpha   90.00
_cell.angle_beta   90.00
_cell.angle_gamma   90.00
#
_symmetry.space_group_name_H-M   'P 1'
#
loop_
_entity.id
_entity.type
_entity.pdbx_description
1 polymer ?
#
loop_
_entity_poly.entity_id
_entity_poly.type
_entity_poly.pdbx_seq_one_letter_code
_entity_poly.pdbx_strand_id
1 'polypeptide(L)' 'MYVDSHAHLEMEQFNADREQVLTRARDNGIETIVAIGSGSGPESLDCGIQLAEK' A
#
# COMPACT_ATOMS: atom_id res chain seq x y z
N MET A 1 -0.53 -14.43 11.10
CA MET A 1 -0.28 -12.99 11.21
C MET A 1 1.13 -12.63 10.81
N TYR A 2 1.30 -12.21 9.55
CA TYR A 2 2.50 -11.52 9.07
C TYR A 2 2.24 -10.02 8.95
N VAL A 3 3.31 -9.25 9.13
CA VAL A 3 3.33 -7.81 8.93
C VAL A 3 4.32 -7.52 7.81
N ASP A 4 3.84 -6.91 6.73
CA ASP A 4 4.71 -6.27 5.75
C ASP A 4 5.10 -4.90 6.31
N SER A 5 6.33 -4.79 6.80
CA SER A 5 6.81 -3.58 7.46
C SER A 5 7.10 -2.42 6.50
N HIS A 6 7.09 -2.64 5.18
CA HIS A 6 7.41 -1.59 4.20
C HIS A 6 6.89 -1.95 2.79
N ALA A 7 5.85 -1.27 2.33
CA ALA A 7 5.33 -1.46 0.98
C ALA A 7 5.03 -0.14 0.25
N HIS A 8 5.42 -0.09 -1.03
CA HIS A 8 5.16 1.04 -1.93
C HIS A 8 3.94 0.80 -2.82
N LEU A 9 2.74 0.72 -2.23
CA LEU A 9 1.49 0.47 -2.96
C LEU A 9 0.87 1.73 -3.58
N GLU A 10 1.40 2.91 -3.27
CA GLU A 10 1.04 4.20 -3.86
C GLU A 10 1.46 4.34 -5.32
N MET A 11 2.48 3.59 -5.75
CA MET A 11 3.08 3.73 -7.07
C MET A 11 2.08 3.43 -8.20
N GLU A 12 2.22 4.15 -9.32
CA GLU A 12 1.28 4.08 -10.45
C GLU A 12 1.13 2.68 -11.04
N GLN A 13 2.19 1.86 -10.98
CA GLN A 13 2.18 0.47 -11.43
C GLN A 13 1.11 -0.41 -10.77
N PHE A 14 0.65 -0.03 -9.57
CA PHE A 14 -0.40 -0.75 -8.83
C PHE A 14 -1.80 -0.18 -9.07
N ASN A 15 -1.96 0.91 -9.84
CA ASN A 15 -3.27 1.54 -10.04
C ASN A 15 -4.29 0.59 -10.69
N ALA A 16 -3.85 -0.31 -11.55
CA ALA A 16 -4.73 -1.23 -12.26
C ALA A 16 -5.29 -2.35 -11.36
N ASP A 17 -4.56 -2.77 -10.33
CA ASP A 17 -4.88 -4.00 -9.58
C ASP A 17 -4.63 -3.94 -8.07
N ARG A 18 -4.45 -2.76 -7.47
CA ARG A 18 -4.14 -2.59 -6.03
C ARG A 18 -5.03 -3.41 -5.10
N GLU A 19 -6.34 -3.39 -5.30
CA GLU A 19 -7.27 -4.18 -4.46
C GLU A 19 -7.04 -5.69 -4.57
N GLN A 20 -6.64 -6.15 -5.75
CA GLN A 20 -6.32 -7.55 -5.99
C GLN A 20 -4.98 -7.91 -5.36
N VAL A 21 -4.00 -7.01 -5.35
CA VAL A 21 -2.74 -7.14 -4.59
C VAL A 21 -3.03 -7.31 -3.10
N LEU A 22 -3.85 -6.43 -2.53
CA LEU A 22 -4.22 -6.47 -1.12
C LEU A 22 -4.99 -7.75 -0.76
N THR A 23 -5.90 -8.19 -1.64
CA THR A 23 -6.62 -9.46 -1.48
C THR A 23 -5.65 -10.63 -1.45
N ARG A 24 -4.72 -10.73 -2.42
CA ARG A 24 -3.69 -11.78 -2.45
C ARG A 24 -2.81 -11.76 -1.20
N ALA A 25 -2.45 -10.58 -0.69
CA ALA A 25 -1.67 -10.44 0.54
C ALA A 25 -2.42 -11.02 1.76
N ARG A 26 -3.71 -10.66 1.92
CA ARG A 26 -4.57 -11.20 2.98
C ARG A 26 -4.75 -12.71 2.88
N ASP A 27 -4.99 -13.23 1.68
CA ASP A 27 -5.15 -14.68 1.43
C ASP A 27 -3.89 -15.48 1.80
N ASN A 28 -2.72 -14.85 1.82
CA ASN A 28 -1.44 -15.44 2.23
C ASN A 28 -1.02 -15.08 3.66
N GLY A 29 -1.93 -14.50 4.46
CA GLY A 29 -1.73 -14.26 5.90
C GLY A 29 -0.97 -12.98 6.26
N ILE A 30 -0.80 -12.04 5.31
CA ILE A 30 -0.33 -10.69 5.58
C ILE A 30 -1.53 -9.86 6.05
N GLU A 31 -1.59 -9.59 7.35
CA GLU A 31 -2.74 -8.95 8.01
C GLU A 31 -2.51 -7.46 8.23
N THR A 32 -1.25 -6.99 8.17
CA THR A 32 -0.89 -5.59 8.34
C THR A 32 0.19 -5.23 7.33
N ILE A 33 0.05 -4.07 6.69
CA ILE A 33 0.98 -3.54 5.71
C ILE A 33 1.25 -2.08 6.08
N VAL A 34 2.52 -1.71 6.21
CA VAL A 34 2.93 -0.31 6.38
C VAL A 34 3.03 0.33 5.00
N ALA A 35 2.03 1.15 4.66
CA ALA A 35 2.02 1.91 3.42
C ALA A 35 3.01 3.09 3.51
N ILE A 36 3.94 3.17 2.57
CA ILE A 36 4.90 4.27 2.51
C ILE A 36 4.34 5.42 1.70
N GLY A 37 4.38 6.61 2.27
CA GLY A 37 4.02 7.85 1.58
C GLY A 37 5.20 8.45 0.82
N SER A 38 5.75 7.78 -0.19
CA SER A 38 6.89 8.34 -0.94
C SER A 38 6.43 9.30 -2.05
N GLY A 39 5.27 9.04 -2.65
CA GLY A 39 4.68 9.87 -3.70
C GLY A 39 5.60 10.04 -4.91
N SER A 40 5.40 11.12 -5.67
CA SER A 40 6.30 11.58 -6.75
C SER A 40 7.14 12.81 -6.35
N GLY A 41 6.98 13.28 -5.10
CA GLY A 41 7.66 14.44 -4.54
C GLY A 41 7.01 14.92 -3.23
N PRO A 42 7.56 15.97 -2.58
CA PRO A 42 7.12 16.46 -1.28
C PRO A 42 5.61 16.76 -1.16
N GLU A 43 4.98 17.16 -2.27
CA GLU A 43 3.55 17.50 -2.33
C GLU A 43 2.61 16.28 -2.26
N SER A 44 3.15 15.06 -2.31
CA SER A 44 2.38 13.82 -2.41
C SER A 44 2.73 12.79 -1.32
N LEU A 45 3.43 13.22 -0.27
CA LEU A 45 3.86 12.35 0.83
C LEU A 45 2.69 11.83 1.68
N ASP A 46 1.50 12.42 1.54
CA ASP A 46 0.27 11.99 2.19
C ASP A 46 -0.40 10.79 1.51
N CYS A 47 0.10 10.34 0.35
CA CYS A 47 -0.50 9.23 -0.40
C CYS A 47 -0.61 7.92 0.42
N GLY A 48 0.32 7.67 1.35
CA GLY A 48 0.26 6.53 2.26
C GLY A 48 -0.92 6.61 3.24
N ILE A 49 -1.25 7.82 3.71
CA ILE A 49 -2.42 8.08 4.57
C ILE A 49 -3.70 7.86 3.75
N GLN A 50 -3.77 8.43 2.55
CA GLN A 50 -4.92 8.28 1.66
C GLN A 50 -5.21 6.81 1.29
N LEU A 51 -4.18 5.96 1.22
CA LEU A 51 -4.34 4.52 1.04
C LEU A 51 -4.87 3.82 2.30
N ALA A 52 -4.45 4.25 3.49
CA ALA A 52 -4.84 3.63 4.76
C ALA A 52 -6.27 4.00 5.21
N GLU A 53 -6.80 5.14 4.75
CA GLU A 53 -8.14 5.63 5.10
C GLU A 53 -9.28 5.08 4.21
N LYS A 54 -8.95 4.32 3.16
CA LYS A 54 -9.93 3.67 2.28
C LYS A 54 -10.49 2.39 2.90
#